data_AF-A0A7W0HXV8-F1
#
_entry.id   AF-A0A7W0HXV8-F1
#
_cell.length_a   1.000
_cell.length_b   1.000
_cell.length_c   1.000
_cell.angle_alpha   90.00
_cell.angle_beta   90.00
_cell.angle_gamma   90.00
#
_symmetry.space_group_name_H-M   'P 1'
#
loop_
_entity.id
_entity.type
_entity.pdbx_description
1 polymer ?
#
loop_
_entity_poly.entity_id
_entity_poly.type
_entity_poly.pdbx_seq_one_letter_code
_entity_poly.pdbx_strand_id
1 'polypeptide(L)'
;MLFALMLAAAAPSVDAASLKVLAAADARLVAIGRRLAKGGAGLCAGNVSNPGWTIEDAEQFAPDLRRSVRNGLGLGDLPTVVAVEAGSAAARGGVRIGDELLAVGGQALPDPSSRASRDRQAMVEGILAGGATSVTVQRGGRSVMLRIVPEPGCASEFLIGRGRGLRAASSDGARVTVSAEIVDFAASDDELALILAHELAHNILGHNKGHRPQRIAGDDRSGGRTRDREREADRWALYLMARAGYDIRIAPAFWRRWGPRTGFGILSDGSHPDWRDRAARAEVEIARIRTQQASGQAPLP
;
A
#
# COMPACT_ATOMS: atom_id res chain seq x y z
N MET A 1 41.54 -2.98 -42.36
CA MET A 1 41.10 -1.79 -41.60
C MET A 1 39.63 -1.59 -41.86
N LEU A 2 38.76 -1.77 -40.86
CA LEU A 2 37.53 -0.97 -40.70
C LEU A 2 37.04 -1.20 -39.27
N PHE A 3 37.34 -0.24 -38.40
CA PHE A 3 36.85 -0.14 -37.04
C PHE A 3 35.38 0.32 -37.12
N ALA A 4 34.44 -0.55 -36.77
CA ALA A 4 33.06 -0.13 -36.54
C ALA A 4 32.95 0.34 -35.08
N LEU A 5 32.99 1.66 -34.88
CA LEU A 5 32.54 2.29 -33.64
C LEU A 5 31.04 2.00 -33.49
N MET A 6 30.68 1.05 -32.63
CA MET A 6 29.35 1.05 -32.04
C MET A 6 29.33 2.17 -31.00
N LEU A 7 28.58 3.25 -31.28
CA LEU A 7 28.18 4.18 -30.23
C LEU A 7 27.39 3.38 -29.19
N ALA A 8 27.97 3.22 -28.00
CA ALA A 8 27.22 2.86 -26.83
C ALA A 8 26.18 3.97 -26.61
N ALA A 9 24.91 3.68 -26.90
CA ALA A 9 23.82 4.54 -26.46
C ALA A 9 23.94 4.65 -24.93
N ALA A 10 24.23 5.84 -24.43
CA ALA A 10 24.21 6.10 -23.00
C ALA A 10 22.85 5.64 -22.46
N ALA A 11 22.87 4.79 -21.43
CA ALA A 11 21.64 4.44 -20.72
C ALA A 11 20.91 5.74 -20.35
N PRO A 12 19.59 5.83 -20.55
CA PRO A 12 18.86 7.06 -20.26
C PRO A 12 19.16 7.48 -18.82
N SER A 13 19.76 8.67 -18.66
CA SER A 13 20.02 9.23 -17.34
C SER A 13 18.67 9.46 -16.67
N VAL A 14 18.41 8.79 -15.54
CA VAL A 14 17.24 9.09 -14.72
C VAL A 14 17.51 10.42 -14.01
N ASP A 15 16.79 11.46 -14.40
CA ASP A 15 16.93 12.78 -13.78
C ASP A 15 16.26 12.83 -12.39
N ALA A 16 16.69 13.78 -11.56
CA ALA A 16 16.21 13.92 -10.19
C ALA A 16 14.73 14.33 -10.09
N ALA A 17 14.17 15.01 -11.10
CA ALA A 17 12.75 15.38 -11.11
C ALA A 17 11.87 14.14 -11.33
N SER A 18 12.25 13.28 -12.27
CA SER A 18 11.59 12.00 -12.52
C SER A 18 11.61 11.09 -11.28
N LEU A 19 12.72 11.06 -10.53
CA LEU A 19 12.81 10.33 -9.26
C LEU A 19 11.88 10.89 -8.18
N LYS A 20 11.77 12.22 -8.08
CA LYS A 20 10.85 12.87 -7.13
C LYS A 20 9.39 12.59 -7.46
N VAL A 21 9.03 12.50 -8.74
CA VAL A 21 7.69 12.09 -9.19
C VAL A 21 7.39 10.67 -8.73
N LEU A 22 8.34 9.75 -8.87
CA LEU A 22 8.18 8.38 -8.40
C LEU A 22 7.99 8.32 -6.87
N ALA A 23 8.86 8.97 -6.10
CA ALA A 23 8.74 9.02 -4.64
C ALA A 23 7.42 9.68 -4.19
N ALA A 24 6.92 10.67 -4.92
CA ALA A 24 5.62 11.27 -4.67
C ALA A 24 4.45 10.30 -4.94
N ALA A 25 4.56 9.46 -5.98
CA ALA A 25 3.58 8.41 -6.26
C ALA A 25 3.56 7.35 -5.15
N ASP A 26 4.72 6.93 -4.66
CA ASP A 26 4.84 6.01 -3.52
C ASP A 26 4.23 6.63 -2.24
N ALA A 27 4.56 7.90 -1.95
CA ALA A 27 3.98 8.62 -0.82
C ALA A 27 2.46 8.72 -0.90
N ARG A 28 1.92 9.03 -2.08
CA ARG A 28 0.47 9.08 -2.34
C ARG A 28 -0.19 7.72 -2.10
N LEU A 29 0.38 6.65 -2.64
CA LEU A 29 -0.14 5.29 -2.46
C LEU A 29 -0.18 4.89 -0.98
N VAL A 30 0.94 5.09 -0.28
CA VAL A 30 1.08 4.74 1.14
C VAL A 30 0.09 5.55 1.99
N ALA A 31 -0.10 6.84 1.70
CA ALA A 31 -1.07 7.67 2.42
C ALA A 31 -2.51 7.16 2.24
N ILE A 32 -2.90 6.79 1.01
CA ILE A 32 -4.23 6.24 0.73
C ILE A 32 -4.42 4.89 1.43
N GLY A 33 -3.46 3.97 1.26
CA GLY A 33 -3.49 2.66 1.89
C GLY A 33 -3.57 2.72 3.41
N ARG A 34 -2.75 3.58 4.04
CA ARG A 34 -2.77 3.83 5.49
C ARG A 34 -4.11 4.39 5.96
N ARG A 35 -4.70 5.33 5.21
CA ARG A 35 -6.01 5.91 5.55
C ARG A 35 -7.11 4.84 5.51
N LEU A 36 -7.07 3.94 4.53
CA LEU A 36 -7.97 2.77 4.47
C LEU A 36 -7.74 1.81 5.64
N ALA A 37 -6.48 1.46 5.93
CA ALA A 37 -6.10 0.59 7.04
C ALA A 37 -6.61 1.13 8.39
N LYS A 38 -6.46 2.44 8.63
CA LYS A 38 -7.02 3.12 9.81
C LYS A 38 -8.55 3.12 9.83
N GLY A 39 -9.19 3.33 8.68
CA GLY A 39 -10.65 3.21 8.54
C GLY A 39 -11.19 1.82 8.92
N GLY A 40 -10.36 0.78 8.77
CA GLY A 40 -10.65 -0.59 9.18
C GLY A 40 -10.59 -0.83 10.70
N ALA A 41 -10.24 0.15 11.54
CA ALA A 41 -10.24 -0.01 12.99
C ALA A 41 -11.60 -0.54 13.50
N GLY A 42 -11.56 -1.60 14.30
CA GLY A 42 -12.75 -2.31 14.80
C GLY A 42 -13.35 -3.34 13.83
N LEU A 43 -12.92 -3.37 12.56
CA LEU A 43 -13.26 -4.45 11.62
C LEU A 43 -12.27 -5.62 11.69
N CYS A 44 -11.03 -5.34 12.09
CA CYS A 44 -9.92 -6.27 12.22
C CYS A 44 -9.24 -6.11 13.58
N ALA A 45 -8.60 -7.18 14.07
CA ALA A 45 -7.67 -7.11 15.18
C ALA A 45 -6.30 -6.68 14.66
N GLY A 46 -5.75 -5.59 15.18
CA GLY A 46 -4.40 -5.19 14.85
C GLY A 46 -4.15 -3.69 14.95
N ASN A 47 -2.99 -3.32 14.43
CA ASN A 47 -2.56 -1.94 14.26
C ASN A 47 -2.19 -1.71 12.80
N VAL A 48 -2.33 -0.46 12.36
CA VAL A 48 -1.81 -0.05 11.06
C VAL A 48 -0.29 -0.23 11.04
N SER A 49 0.22 -0.96 10.05
CA SER A 49 1.65 -1.29 9.94
C SER A 49 2.50 -0.06 9.66
N ASN A 50 2.03 0.83 8.78
CA ASN A 50 2.70 2.08 8.47
C ASN A 50 2.32 3.18 9.50
N PRO A 51 3.28 3.79 10.22
CA PRO A 51 3.01 4.77 11.27
C PRO A 51 2.76 6.20 10.74
N GLY A 52 2.67 6.40 9.42
CA GLY A 52 2.47 7.68 8.76
C GLY A 52 3.76 8.34 8.30
N TRP A 53 4.69 7.53 7.82
CA TRP A 53 5.87 7.98 7.10
C TRP A 53 5.85 7.45 5.66
N THR A 54 6.69 8.03 4.82
CA THR A 54 7.16 7.39 3.59
C THR A 54 8.65 7.20 3.73
N ILE A 55 9.11 5.96 3.55
CA ILE A 55 10.52 5.62 3.55
C ILE A 55 10.91 5.12 2.16
N GLU A 56 12.04 5.60 1.67
CA GLU A 56 12.61 5.20 0.38
C GLU A 56 13.94 4.50 0.61
N ASP A 57 14.21 3.50 -0.23
CA ASP A 57 15.42 2.70 -0.13
C ASP A 57 15.99 2.49 -1.53
N ALA A 58 17.21 2.99 -1.75
CA ALA A 58 17.83 2.90 -3.07
C ALA A 58 18.05 1.44 -3.52
N GLU A 59 18.12 0.48 -2.60
CA GLU A 59 18.24 -0.93 -2.93
C GLU A 59 17.01 -1.51 -3.66
N GLN A 60 15.87 -0.81 -3.65
CA GLN A 60 14.68 -1.16 -4.46
C GLN A 60 14.88 -0.91 -5.96
N PHE A 61 15.92 -0.16 -6.33
CA PHE A 61 16.25 0.20 -7.69
C PHE A 61 17.38 -0.69 -8.24
N ALA A 62 17.44 -0.78 -9.58
CA ALA A 62 18.50 -1.50 -10.27
C ALA A 62 19.88 -0.95 -9.86
N PRO A 63 20.91 -1.81 -9.70
CA PRO A 63 22.22 -1.42 -9.15
C PRO A 63 22.86 -0.18 -9.79
N ASP A 64 22.70 -0.02 -11.09
CA ASP A 64 23.20 1.11 -11.89
C ASP A 64 22.50 2.45 -11.58
N LEU A 65 21.25 2.40 -11.11
CA LEU A 65 20.45 3.59 -10.77
C LEU A 65 20.65 4.05 -9.33
N ARG A 66 21.11 3.19 -8.42
CA ARG A 66 21.11 3.45 -6.96
C ARG A 66 21.84 4.72 -6.57
N ARG A 67 23.00 5.00 -7.20
CA ARG A 67 23.76 6.22 -6.93
C ARG A 67 22.97 7.48 -7.30
N SER A 68 22.35 7.48 -8.48
CA SER A 68 21.51 8.59 -8.94
C SER A 68 20.28 8.76 -8.06
N VAL A 69 19.67 7.65 -7.61
CA VAL A 69 18.54 7.65 -6.66
C VAL A 69 18.93 8.25 -5.32
N ARG A 70 20.02 7.77 -4.71
CA ARG A 70 20.53 8.32 -3.43
C ARG A 70 20.78 9.82 -3.54
N ASN A 71 21.46 10.26 -4.60
CA ASN A 71 21.75 11.68 -4.79
C ASN A 71 20.51 12.53 -5.09
N GLY A 72 19.61 12.03 -5.94
CA GLY A 72 18.42 12.76 -6.40
C GLY A 72 17.36 12.92 -5.32
N LEU A 73 17.26 11.96 -4.40
CA LEU A 73 16.30 11.94 -3.30
C LEU A 73 16.91 12.22 -1.92
N GLY A 74 18.23 12.30 -1.82
CA GLY A 74 18.94 12.52 -0.55
C GLY A 74 18.87 11.30 0.39
N LEU A 75 18.96 10.08 -0.14
CA LEU A 75 18.86 8.85 0.65
C LEU A 75 20.23 8.46 1.22
N GLY A 76 20.22 7.94 2.46
CA GLY A 76 21.34 7.22 3.07
C GLY A 76 21.53 5.83 2.47
N ASP A 77 22.26 4.94 3.14
CA ASP A 77 22.49 3.57 2.69
C ASP A 77 21.33 2.61 3.02
N LEU A 78 20.61 2.90 4.11
CA LEU A 78 19.42 2.24 4.63
C LEU A 78 18.14 3.06 4.31
N PRO A 79 16.94 2.52 4.59
CA PRO A 79 15.67 3.20 4.30
C PRO A 79 15.64 4.59 4.95
N THR A 80 15.37 5.62 4.15
CA THR A 80 15.39 7.02 4.57
C THR A 80 13.97 7.59 4.53
N VAL A 81 13.58 8.29 5.58
CA VAL A 81 12.28 8.97 5.67
C VAL A 81 12.26 10.14 4.70
N VAL A 82 11.40 10.10 3.70
CA VAL A 82 11.21 11.16 2.70
C VAL A 82 9.96 12.00 2.96
N ALA A 83 9.00 11.47 3.70
CA ALA A 83 7.80 12.20 4.12
C ALA A 83 7.31 11.73 5.49
N VAL A 84 6.66 12.64 6.23
CA VAL A 84 5.98 12.34 7.49
C VAL A 84 4.62 13.04 7.48
N GLU A 85 3.56 12.26 7.63
CA GLU A 85 2.19 12.76 7.71
C GLU A 85 1.99 13.51 9.05
N ALA A 86 1.46 14.73 9.00
CA ALA A 86 1.20 15.51 10.19
C ALA A 86 0.19 14.81 11.12
N GLY A 87 0.47 14.82 12.43
CA GLY A 87 -0.40 14.17 13.41
C GLY A 87 -0.44 12.64 13.33
N SER A 88 0.46 12.00 12.57
CA SER A 88 0.62 10.54 12.53
C SER A 88 1.36 9.98 13.76
N ALA A 89 1.41 8.65 13.89
CA ALA A 89 2.21 7.98 14.91
C ALA A 89 3.72 8.28 14.76
N ALA A 90 4.22 8.34 13.53
CA ALA A 90 5.60 8.74 13.23
C ALA A 90 5.88 10.17 13.66
N ALA A 91 5.00 11.12 13.33
CA ALA A 91 5.12 12.52 13.74
C ALA A 91 5.12 12.68 15.27
N ARG A 92 4.17 12.03 15.96
CA ARG A 92 4.11 12.03 17.43
C ARG A 92 5.34 11.38 18.07
N GLY A 93 5.88 10.35 17.43
CA GLY A 93 7.12 9.68 17.84
C GLY A 93 8.38 10.50 17.57
N GLY A 94 8.27 11.67 16.94
CA GLY A 94 9.39 12.58 16.68
C GLY A 94 10.25 12.20 15.47
N VAL A 95 9.73 11.37 14.55
CA VAL A 95 10.36 11.08 13.26
C VAL A 95 10.45 12.36 12.43
N ARG A 96 11.55 12.51 11.68
CA ARG A 96 11.79 13.64 10.78
C ARG A 96 12.18 13.16 9.39
N ILE A 97 11.88 13.98 8.39
CA ILE A 97 12.41 13.79 7.03
C ILE A 97 13.95 13.80 7.10
N GLY A 98 14.59 12.86 6.39
CA GLY A 98 16.03 12.63 6.40
C GLY A 98 16.51 11.69 7.50
N ASP A 99 15.64 11.20 8.38
CA ASP A 99 15.99 10.10 9.28
C ASP A 99 16.27 8.82 8.47
N GLU A 100 17.41 8.19 8.72
CA GLU A 100 17.74 6.89 8.15
C GLU A 100 17.50 5.79 9.17
N LEU A 101 16.69 4.79 8.85
CA LEU A 101 16.29 3.73 9.79
C LEU A 101 17.43 2.73 9.96
N LEU A 102 17.88 2.55 11.21
CA LEU A 102 18.95 1.62 11.58
C LEU A 102 18.41 0.33 12.19
N ALA A 103 17.36 0.43 13.02
CA ALA A 103 16.81 -0.71 13.75
C ALA A 103 15.34 -0.49 14.11
N VAL A 104 14.62 -1.60 14.32
CA VAL A 104 13.22 -1.62 14.75
C VAL A 104 13.02 -2.74 15.77
N GLY A 105 12.33 -2.46 16.88
CA GLY A 105 12.14 -3.44 17.96
C GLY A 105 13.44 -3.97 18.56
N GLY A 106 14.52 -3.19 18.53
CA GLY A 106 15.86 -3.60 18.97
C GLY A 106 16.61 -4.50 17.97
N GLN A 107 16.03 -4.81 16.82
CA GLN A 107 16.65 -5.58 15.75
C GLN A 107 17.21 -4.64 14.67
N ALA A 108 18.50 -4.75 14.37
CA ALA A 108 19.13 -4.00 13.29
C ALA A 108 18.51 -4.39 11.94
N LEU A 109 18.33 -3.40 11.06
CA LEU A 109 17.90 -3.67 9.70
C LEU A 109 19.00 -4.41 8.93
N PRO A 110 18.64 -5.40 8.09
CA PRO A 110 19.60 -6.09 7.23
C PRO A 110 20.44 -5.14 6.37
N ASP A 111 21.72 -5.46 6.23
CA ASP A 111 22.66 -4.70 5.41
C ASP A 111 22.21 -4.55 3.95
N PRO A 112 22.59 -3.46 3.26
CA PRO A 112 22.31 -3.26 1.85
C PRO A 112 22.95 -4.36 0.98
N SER A 113 22.12 -5.31 0.54
CA SER A 113 22.42 -6.31 -0.48
C SER A 113 21.19 -6.49 -1.39
N SER A 114 21.38 -7.01 -2.61
CA SER A 114 20.38 -6.95 -3.70
C SER A 114 19.03 -7.63 -3.45
N ARG A 115 18.84 -8.36 -2.34
CA ARG A 115 17.54 -8.91 -1.92
C ARG A 115 16.95 -8.26 -0.65
N ALA A 116 17.74 -7.47 0.09
CA ALA A 116 17.41 -7.03 1.45
C ALA A 116 16.40 -5.89 1.57
N SER A 117 16.13 -5.11 0.50
CA SER A 117 15.30 -3.90 0.62
C SER A 117 13.83 -4.17 0.93
N ARG A 118 13.21 -5.12 0.21
CA ARG A 118 11.83 -5.53 0.50
C ARG A 118 11.74 -6.20 1.88
N ASP A 119 12.79 -6.91 2.26
CA ASP A 119 12.89 -7.53 3.58
C ASP A 119 12.95 -6.48 4.69
N ARG A 120 13.62 -5.32 4.46
CA ARG A 120 13.69 -4.20 5.41
C ARG A 120 12.33 -3.54 5.63
N GLN A 121 11.64 -3.12 4.57
CA GLN A 121 10.30 -2.50 4.68
C GLN A 121 9.34 -3.43 5.43
N ALA A 122 9.30 -4.70 4.99
CA ALA A 122 8.41 -5.69 5.57
C ALA A 122 8.73 -6.02 7.02
N MET A 123 10.02 -6.05 7.38
CA MET A 123 10.45 -6.21 8.78
C MET A 123 9.96 -5.05 9.65
N VAL A 124 10.16 -3.81 9.20
CA VAL A 124 9.73 -2.60 9.91
C VAL A 124 8.22 -2.59 10.11
N GLU A 125 7.46 -2.79 9.04
CA GLU A 125 6.00 -2.76 9.08
C GLU A 125 5.41 -3.96 9.83
N GLY A 126 6.00 -5.14 9.73
CA GLY A 126 5.59 -6.33 10.47
C GLY A 126 5.77 -6.17 11.99
N ILE A 127 6.89 -5.58 12.43
CA ILE A 127 7.11 -5.31 13.86
C ILE A 127 6.16 -4.22 14.37
N LEU A 128 5.92 -3.17 13.58
CA LEU A 128 4.99 -2.10 13.94
C LEU A 128 3.54 -2.58 14.00
N ALA A 129 3.13 -3.51 13.13
CA ALA A 129 1.81 -4.13 13.21
C ALA A 129 1.59 -4.87 14.55
N GLY A 130 2.66 -5.41 15.14
CA GLY A 130 2.64 -6.10 16.43
C GLY A 130 2.43 -5.18 17.65
N GLY A 131 2.57 -3.87 17.49
CA GLY A 131 2.28 -2.89 18.54
C GLY A 131 3.39 -1.87 18.76
N ALA A 132 3.31 -1.17 19.89
CA ALA A 132 4.25 -0.10 20.20
C ALA A 132 5.69 -0.62 20.31
N THR A 133 6.61 -0.01 19.57
CA THR A 133 7.98 -0.49 19.42
C THR A 133 8.99 0.67 19.40
N SER A 134 10.28 0.37 19.56
CA SER A 134 11.35 1.33 19.32
C SER A 134 11.78 1.33 17.86
N VAL A 135 12.13 2.50 17.33
CA VAL A 135 12.77 2.66 16.03
C VAL A 135 14.03 3.48 16.24
N THR A 136 15.18 2.92 15.90
CA THR A 136 16.46 3.64 15.97
C THR A 136 16.75 4.24 14.60
N VAL A 137 17.02 5.54 14.57
CA VAL A 137 17.35 6.27 13.34
C VAL A 137 18.70 6.97 13.45
N GLN A 138 19.35 7.18 12.32
CA GLN A 138 20.46 8.10 12.19
C GLN A 138 19.93 9.48 11.79
N ARG A 139 20.27 10.49 12.59
CA ARG A 139 19.88 11.89 12.38
C ARG A 139 21.08 12.79 12.59
N GLY A 140 21.56 13.45 11.53
CA GLY A 140 22.72 14.33 11.61
C GLY A 140 23.98 13.64 12.17
N GLY A 141 24.20 12.38 11.77
CA GLY A 141 25.34 11.57 12.24
C GLY A 141 25.20 10.98 13.64
N ARG A 142 24.04 11.17 14.32
CA ARG A 142 23.79 10.63 15.66
C ARG A 142 22.70 9.56 15.62
N SER A 143 22.86 8.52 16.42
CA SER A 143 21.81 7.52 16.65
C SER A 143 20.78 8.06 17.63
N VAL A 144 19.50 8.00 17.25
CA VAL A 144 18.35 8.46 18.04
C VAL A 144 17.34 7.32 18.13
N MET A 145 16.98 6.92 19.34
CA MET A 145 15.93 5.92 19.57
C MET A 145 14.58 6.62 19.79
N LEU A 146 13.62 6.31 18.94
CA LEU A 146 12.26 6.85 18.96
C LEU A 146 11.29 5.77 19.42
N ARG A 147 10.26 6.14 20.19
CA ARG A 147 9.15 5.24 20.54
C ARG A 147 7.98 5.50 19.60
N ILE A 148 7.58 4.50 18.83
CA ILE A 148 6.44 4.58 17.92
C ILE A 148 5.29 3.78 18.52
N VAL A 149 4.14 4.44 18.66
CA VAL A 149 2.88 3.82 19.09
C VAL A 149 1.96 3.79 17.86
N PRO A 150 1.77 2.63 17.22
CA PRO A 150 0.96 2.53 16.01
C PRO A 150 -0.51 2.80 16.33
N GLU A 151 -1.26 3.18 15.31
CA GLU A 151 -2.69 3.46 15.44
C GLU A 151 -3.51 2.17 15.24
N PRO A 152 -4.68 2.02 15.90
CA PRO A 152 -5.58 0.91 15.64
C PRO A 152 -6.00 0.87 14.16
N GLY A 153 -6.06 -0.34 13.59
CA GLY A 153 -6.43 -0.54 12.19
C GLY A 153 -5.95 -1.88 11.65
N CYS A 154 -6.15 -2.10 10.36
CA CYS A 154 -5.80 -3.36 9.72
C CYS A 154 -4.36 -3.35 9.24
N ALA A 155 -3.65 -4.44 9.45
CA ALA A 155 -2.25 -4.54 9.04
C ALA A 155 -2.16 -4.90 7.55
N SER A 156 -1.52 -4.04 6.76
CA SER A 156 -1.08 -4.34 5.41
C SER A 156 -0.03 -3.33 4.96
N GLU A 157 1.04 -3.81 4.32
CA GLU A 157 1.97 -2.98 3.58
C GLU A 157 1.33 -2.55 2.25
N PHE A 158 1.63 -1.35 1.76
CA PHE A 158 1.16 -0.85 0.47
C PHE A 158 2.36 -0.40 -0.36
N LEU A 159 2.51 -0.93 -1.58
CA LEU A 159 3.67 -0.64 -2.42
C LEU A 159 3.36 -0.64 -3.92
N ILE A 160 4.13 0.14 -4.68
CA ILE A 160 4.12 0.05 -6.14
C ILE A 160 5.06 -1.08 -6.58
N GLY A 161 4.53 -2.03 -7.34
CA GLY A 161 5.30 -3.14 -7.90
C GLY A 161 6.22 -2.67 -9.03
N ARG A 162 7.54 -2.73 -8.80
CA ARG A 162 8.58 -2.30 -9.76
C ARG A 162 9.16 -3.44 -10.63
N GLY A 163 8.58 -4.64 -10.56
CA GLY A 163 9.03 -5.83 -11.31
C GLY A 163 8.31 -6.02 -12.64
N ARG A 164 8.99 -6.60 -13.64
CA ARG A 164 8.36 -6.98 -14.92
C ARG A 164 7.27 -8.03 -14.67
N GLY A 165 6.05 -7.80 -15.17
CA GLY A 165 4.97 -8.80 -15.20
C GLY A 165 3.82 -8.58 -14.21
N LEU A 166 3.89 -7.62 -13.29
CA LEU A 166 2.71 -7.21 -12.52
C LEU A 166 1.80 -6.38 -13.43
N ARG A 167 0.66 -6.94 -13.83
CA ARG A 167 -0.27 -6.30 -14.76
C ARG A 167 -1.35 -5.45 -14.10
N ALA A 168 -1.45 -5.46 -12.75
CA ALA A 168 -2.52 -4.78 -12.04
C ALA A 168 -2.23 -4.66 -10.53
N ALA A 169 -3.18 -5.09 -9.70
CA ALA A 169 -3.13 -5.11 -8.24
C ALA A 169 -3.12 -6.57 -7.74
N SER A 170 -2.54 -6.79 -6.57
CA SER A 170 -2.54 -8.09 -5.91
C SER A 170 -2.35 -7.93 -4.41
N SER A 171 -2.82 -8.92 -3.67
CA SER A 171 -2.59 -9.07 -2.23
C SER A 171 -1.96 -10.41 -1.91
N ASP A 172 -1.12 -10.48 -0.88
CA ASP A 172 -0.42 -11.72 -0.47
C ASP A 172 -0.75 -12.20 0.95
N GLY A 173 -1.60 -11.46 1.67
CA GLY A 173 -1.94 -11.69 3.09
C GLY A 173 -1.29 -10.69 4.04
N ALA A 174 -0.17 -10.08 3.64
CA ALA A 174 0.56 -9.07 4.40
C ALA A 174 0.72 -7.75 3.63
N ARG A 175 0.67 -7.79 2.30
CA ARG A 175 0.93 -6.67 1.41
C ARG A 175 -0.17 -6.51 0.39
N VAL A 176 -0.36 -5.27 -0.05
CA VAL A 176 -1.09 -4.86 -1.24
C VAL A 176 -0.08 -4.25 -2.19
N THR A 177 0.03 -4.82 -3.37
CA THR A 177 0.93 -4.34 -4.43
C THR A 177 0.10 -3.89 -5.63
N VAL A 178 0.39 -2.70 -6.17
CA VAL A 178 -0.23 -2.21 -7.42
C VAL A 178 0.83 -1.85 -8.46
N SER A 179 0.51 -1.99 -9.74
CA SER A 179 1.37 -1.52 -10.82
C SER A 179 1.33 0.01 -10.94
N ALA A 180 2.40 0.61 -11.49
CA ALA A 180 2.40 2.03 -11.83
C ALA A 180 1.26 2.39 -12.79
N GLU A 181 0.93 1.48 -13.72
CA GLU A 181 -0.18 1.63 -14.67
C GLU A 181 -1.54 1.80 -13.95
N ILE A 182 -1.75 1.17 -12.79
CA ILE A 182 -2.96 1.38 -11.99
C ILE A 182 -2.98 2.75 -11.34
N VAL A 183 -1.82 3.19 -10.82
CA VAL A 183 -1.68 4.51 -10.20
C VAL A 183 -1.98 5.62 -11.22
N ASP A 184 -1.51 5.44 -12.47
CA ASP A 184 -1.74 6.36 -13.58
C ASP A 184 -3.17 6.26 -14.14
N PHE A 185 -3.78 5.07 -14.09
CA PHE A 185 -5.16 4.89 -14.54
C PHE A 185 -6.19 5.56 -13.62
N ALA A 186 -5.97 5.51 -12.31
CA ALA A 186 -6.90 6.07 -11.34
C ALA A 186 -7.03 7.58 -11.51
N ALA A 187 -8.23 8.05 -11.86
CA ALA A 187 -8.50 9.46 -12.12
C ALA A 187 -8.57 10.30 -10.84
N SER A 188 -8.68 9.66 -9.68
CA SER A 188 -8.72 10.30 -8.36
C SER A 188 -8.17 9.39 -7.27
N ASP A 189 -7.94 9.97 -6.08
CA ASP A 189 -7.61 9.20 -4.89
C ASP A 189 -8.75 8.27 -4.47
N ASP A 190 -10.03 8.62 -4.72
CA ASP A 190 -11.17 7.74 -4.44
C ASP A 190 -11.14 6.47 -5.30
N GLU A 191 -10.75 6.60 -6.58
CA GLU A 191 -10.62 5.44 -7.48
C GLU A 191 -9.44 4.56 -7.14
N LEU A 192 -8.30 5.16 -6.80
CA LEU A 192 -7.14 4.39 -6.32
C LEU A 192 -7.47 3.72 -4.98
N ALA A 193 -8.18 4.41 -4.09
CA ALA A 193 -8.64 3.87 -2.82
C ALA A 193 -9.57 2.66 -3.01
N LEU A 194 -10.45 2.65 -4.02
CA LEU A 194 -11.32 1.51 -4.31
C LEU A 194 -10.51 0.24 -4.65
N ILE A 195 -9.48 0.38 -5.47
CA ILE A 195 -8.60 -0.73 -5.85
C ILE A 195 -7.83 -1.23 -4.63
N LEU A 196 -7.23 -0.32 -3.85
CA LEU A 196 -6.47 -0.67 -2.65
C LEU A 196 -7.36 -1.27 -1.56
N ALA A 197 -8.59 -0.79 -1.40
CA ALA A 197 -9.53 -1.29 -0.41
C ALA A 197 -9.99 -2.72 -0.74
N HIS A 198 -10.15 -3.05 -2.02
CA HIS A 198 -10.44 -4.40 -2.47
C HIS A 198 -9.30 -5.37 -2.12
N GLU A 199 -8.05 -5.02 -2.45
CA GLU A 199 -6.90 -5.86 -2.10
C GLU A 199 -6.65 -5.93 -0.58
N LEU A 200 -6.87 -4.83 0.14
CA LEU A 200 -6.81 -4.82 1.60
C LEU A 200 -7.86 -5.75 2.20
N ALA A 201 -9.07 -5.79 1.62
CA ALA A 201 -10.13 -6.69 2.08
C ALA A 201 -9.71 -8.16 1.94
N HIS A 202 -9.01 -8.56 0.86
CA HIS A 202 -8.46 -9.90 0.74
C HIS A 202 -7.48 -10.24 1.89
N ASN A 203 -6.64 -9.30 2.29
CA ASN A 203 -5.74 -9.48 3.45
C ASN A 203 -6.52 -9.63 4.76
N ILE A 204 -7.51 -8.76 4.99
CA ILE A 204 -8.32 -8.78 6.22
C ILE A 204 -9.13 -10.08 6.33
N LEU A 205 -9.72 -10.52 5.23
CA LEU A 205 -10.58 -11.70 5.16
C LEU A 205 -9.80 -13.02 5.05
N GLY A 206 -8.47 -12.99 4.95
CA GLY A 206 -7.69 -14.21 4.79
C GLY A 206 -7.99 -14.92 3.46
N HIS A 207 -8.23 -14.15 2.40
CA HIS A 207 -8.44 -14.70 1.07
C HIS A 207 -7.15 -15.26 0.44
N ASN A 208 -6.00 -14.87 0.99
CA ASN A 208 -4.70 -15.33 0.54
C ASN A 208 -4.34 -16.69 1.18
N LYS A 209 -3.88 -17.63 0.36
CA LYS A 209 -3.54 -19.00 0.80
C LYS A 209 -2.51 -18.94 1.92
N GLY A 210 -2.73 -19.69 3.00
CA GLY A 210 -1.79 -19.78 4.13
C GLY A 210 -1.83 -18.61 5.12
N HIS A 211 -2.70 -17.62 4.90
CA HIS A 211 -2.82 -16.45 5.79
C HIS A 211 -4.11 -16.53 6.61
N ARG A 212 -4.01 -16.18 7.89
CA ARG A 212 -5.16 -16.14 8.80
C ARG A 212 -5.93 -14.84 8.62
N PRO A 213 -7.27 -14.85 8.66
CA PRO A 213 -8.05 -13.62 8.66
C PRO A 213 -7.72 -12.76 9.87
N GLN A 214 -7.67 -11.44 9.66
CA GLN A 214 -7.52 -10.43 10.72
C GLN A 214 -8.89 -9.98 11.26
N ARG A 215 -9.97 -10.24 10.51
CA ARG A 215 -11.33 -9.77 10.79
C ARG A 215 -11.84 -10.16 12.18
N ILE A 216 -12.50 -9.21 12.85
CA ILE A 216 -13.22 -9.41 14.12
C ILE A 216 -14.69 -8.93 14.10
N ALA A 217 -15.14 -8.28 13.03
CA ALA A 217 -16.54 -7.83 12.88
C ALA A 217 -17.02 -8.02 11.44
N GLY A 218 -18.34 -8.07 11.25
CA GLY A 218 -19.01 -8.29 9.97
C GLY A 218 -19.46 -9.74 9.76
N ASP A 219 -20.41 -9.94 8.84
CA ASP A 219 -21.19 -11.18 8.73
C ASP A 219 -20.62 -12.22 7.73
N ASP A 220 -19.67 -11.81 6.89
CA ASP A 220 -19.09 -12.69 5.88
C ASP A 220 -18.36 -13.88 6.52
N ARG A 221 -18.23 -15.02 5.84
CA ARG A 221 -17.44 -16.17 6.32
C ARG A 221 -16.35 -16.39 5.29
N SER A 222 -15.10 -16.14 5.69
CA SER A 222 -13.86 -16.14 4.88
C SER A 222 -13.53 -17.45 4.11
N GLY A 223 -14.47 -18.38 3.98
CA GLY A 223 -14.39 -19.62 3.25
C GLY A 223 -15.49 -19.71 2.19
N GLY A 224 -15.09 -19.71 0.93
CA GLY A 224 -15.98 -19.82 -0.22
C GLY A 224 -15.20 -20.05 -1.51
N ARG A 225 -15.91 -20.18 -2.64
CA ARG A 225 -15.27 -20.24 -3.97
C ARG A 225 -14.68 -18.86 -4.30
N THR A 226 -13.75 -18.80 -5.27
CA THR A 226 -13.12 -17.53 -5.70
C THR A 226 -14.14 -16.41 -5.91
N ARG A 227 -15.21 -16.65 -6.67
CA ARG A 227 -16.27 -15.64 -6.92
C ARG A 227 -16.96 -15.12 -5.66
N ASP A 228 -17.10 -15.95 -4.63
CA ASP A 228 -17.71 -15.54 -3.36
C ASP A 228 -16.74 -14.62 -2.59
N ARG A 229 -15.45 -14.98 -2.58
CA ARG A 229 -14.37 -14.16 -1.99
C ARG A 229 -14.23 -12.80 -2.67
N GLU A 230 -14.38 -12.75 -3.99
CA GLU A 230 -14.36 -11.48 -4.73
C GLU A 230 -15.54 -10.57 -4.38
N ARG A 231 -16.72 -11.16 -4.15
CA ARG A 231 -17.91 -10.41 -3.73
C ARG A 231 -17.78 -9.88 -2.31
N GLU A 232 -17.20 -10.67 -1.42
CA GLU A 232 -16.87 -10.24 -0.06
C GLU A 232 -15.84 -9.11 -0.08
N ALA A 233 -14.78 -9.22 -0.89
CA ALA A 233 -13.78 -8.17 -1.03
C ALA A 233 -14.37 -6.87 -1.60
N ASP A 234 -15.22 -6.95 -2.64
CA ASP A 234 -15.95 -5.79 -3.19
C ASP A 234 -16.84 -5.11 -2.15
N ARG A 235 -17.56 -5.91 -1.35
CA ARG A 235 -18.37 -5.36 -0.26
C ARG A 235 -17.48 -4.64 0.74
N TRP A 236 -16.49 -5.34 1.30
CA TRP A 236 -15.58 -4.81 2.33
C TRP A 236 -14.84 -3.55 1.88
N ALA A 237 -14.45 -3.48 0.61
CA ALA A 237 -13.82 -2.30 0.03
C ALA A 237 -14.66 -1.03 0.24
N LEU A 238 -15.98 -1.11 0.03
CA LEU A 238 -16.89 0.02 0.20
C LEU A 238 -17.00 0.45 1.68
N TYR A 239 -17.04 -0.51 2.61
CA TYR A 239 -17.06 -0.20 4.04
C TYR A 239 -15.75 0.43 4.52
N LEU A 240 -14.60 -0.10 4.07
CA LEU A 240 -13.28 0.46 4.35
C LEU A 240 -13.17 1.90 3.82
N MET A 241 -13.58 2.13 2.57
CA MET A 241 -13.61 3.46 1.96
C MET A 241 -14.53 4.43 2.71
N ALA A 242 -15.76 4.03 3.02
CA ALA A 242 -16.72 4.87 3.72
C ALA A 242 -16.23 5.29 5.11
N ARG A 243 -15.64 4.34 5.87
CA ARG A 243 -15.06 4.61 7.20
C ARG A 243 -13.80 5.46 7.11
N ALA A 244 -13.05 5.35 6.03
CA ALA A 244 -11.89 6.19 5.73
C ALA A 244 -12.28 7.58 5.18
N GLY A 245 -13.54 7.82 4.84
CA GLY A 245 -14.04 9.08 4.28
C GLY A 245 -13.72 9.29 2.79
N TYR A 246 -13.60 8.21 2.03
CA TYR A 246 -13.54 8.23 0.56
C TYR A 246 -14.96 8.18 -0.04
N ASP A 247 -15.12 8.67 -1.27
CA ASP A 247 -16.41 8.66 -1.95
C ASP A 247 -16.74 7.28 -2.56
N ILE A 248 -17.56 6.50 -1.86
CA ILE A 248 -18.02 5.19 -2.34
C ILE A 248 -18.93 5.24 -3.58
N ARG A 249 -19.50 6.40 -3.93
CA ARG A 249 -20.39 6.55 -5.10
C ARG A 249 -19.68 6.33 -6.43
N ILE A 250 -18.35 6.43 -6.44
CA ILE A 250 -17.55 6.26 -7.64
C ILE A 250 -17.53 4.79 -8.12
N ALA A 251 -17.79 3.84 -7.23
CA ALA A 251 -17.60 2.42 -7.51
C ALA A 251 -18.41 1.87 -8.70
N PRO A 252 -19.72 2.15 -8.85
CA PRO A 252 -20.47 1.65 -10.01
C PRO A 252 -19.92 2.18 -11.34
N ALA A 253 -19.58 3.47 -11.42
CA ALA A 253 -19.03 4.07 -12.63
C ALA A 253 -17.61 3.54 -12.92
N PHE A 254 -16.79 3.38 -11.88
CA PHE A 254 -15.48 2.78 -11.98
C PHE A 254 -15.55 1.37 -12.57
N TRP A 255 -16.41 0.48 -12.03
CA TRP A 255 -16.53 -0.89 -12.54
C TRP A 255 -17.01 -0.94 -13.99
N ARG A 256 -17.93 -0.06 -14.40
CA ARG A 256 -18.39 0.04 -15.78
C ARG A 256 -17.28 0.51 -16.74
N ARG A 257 -16.35 1.33 -16.27
CA ARG A 257 -15.19 1.81 -17.06
C ARG A 257 -14.03 0.82 -17.09
N TRP A 258 -13.77 0.16 -15.96
CA TRP A 258 -12.66 -0.79 -15.78
C TRP A 258 -12.94 -2.15 -16.40
N GLY A 259 -14.12 -2.72 -16.12
CA GLY A 259 -14.49 -4.09 -16.48
C GLY A 259 -14.38 -4.49 -17.95
N PRO A 260 -14.66 -3.60 -18.93
CA PRO A 260 -14.47 -3.91 -20.35
C PRO A 260 -13.00 -4.01 -20.80
N ARG A 261 -12.03 -3.59 -19.97
CA ARG A 261 -10.61 -3.63 -20.35
C ARG A 261 -10.02 -5.01 -20.08
N THR A 262 -9.46 -5.62 -21.11
CA THR A 262 -8.66 -6.84 -21.00
C THR A 262 -7.22 -6.48 -20.64
N GLY A 263 -6.54 -7.33 -19.85
CA GLY A 263 -5.10 -7.23 -19.61
C GLY A 263 -4.67 -6.78 -18.20
N PHE A 264 -5.57 -6.24 -17.38
CA PHE A 264 -5.28 -5.82 -15.99
C PHE A 264 -5.42 -6.94 -14.95
N GLY A 265 -4.88 -8.13 -15.27
CA GLY A 265 -4.70 -9.22 -14.29
C GLY A 265 -5.97 -9.63 -13.52
N ILE A 266 -5.76 -9.93 -12.23
CA ILE A 266 -6.70 -10.61 -11.31
C ILE A 266 -8.08 -9.94 -11.37
N LEU A 267 -8.18 -8.61 -11.28
CA LEU A 267 -9.45 -7.84 -11.39
C LEU A 267 -10.23 -7.98 -12.72
N SER A 268 -9.69 -8.68 -13.72
CA SER A 268 -10.27 -8.86 -15.05
C SER A 268 -10.06 -10.27 -15.64
N ASP A 269 -9.58 -11.27 -14.88
CA ASP A 269 -9.13 -12.56 -15.43
C ASP A 269 -10.21 -13.66 -15.55
N GLY A 270 -11.49 -13.29 -15.52
CA GLY A 270 -12.62 -14.22 -15.67
C GLY A 270 -12.95 -15.04 -14.42
N SER A 271 -12.08 -15.02 -13.39
CA SER A 271 -12.40 -15.57 -12.07
C SER A 271 -13.27 -14.63 -11.20
N HIS A 272 -13.39 -13.36 -11.60
CA HIS A 272 -14.20 -12.33 -10.94
C HIS A 272 -15.63 -12.22 -11.50
N PRO A 273 -16.58 -11.67 -10.72
CA PRO A 273 -17.94 -11.41 -11.19
C PRO A 273 -17.95 -10.44 -12.38
N ASP A 274 -18.96 -10.60 -13.25
CA ASP A 274 -19.21 -9.69 -14.36
C ASP A 274 -19.28 -8.23 -13.85
N TRP A 275 -18.67 -7.30 -14.58
CA TRP A 275 -18.58 -5.91 -14.16
C TRP A 275 -19.95 -5.23 -13.97
N ARG A 276 -21.00 -5.70 -14.64
CA ARG A 276 -22.38 -5.23 -14.41
C ARG A 276 -22.90 -5.73 -13.07
N ASP A 277 -22.62 -6.99 -12.71
CA ASP A 277 -22.94 -7.57 -11.39
C ASP A 277 -22.20 -6.80 -10.29
N ARG A 278 -20.91 -6.49 -10.47
CA ARG A 278 -20.13 -5.68 -9.51
C ARG A 278 -20.72 -4.27 -9.33
N ALA A 279 -21.03 -3.58 -10.42
CA ALA A 279 -21.63 -2.25 -10.36
C ALA A 279 -23.00 -2.25 -9.67
N ALA A 280 -23.88 -3.20 -10.01
CA ALA A 280 -25.20 -3.33 -9.39
C ALA A 280 -25.10 -3.68 -7.89
N ARG A 281 -24.17 -4.55 -7.50
CA ARG A 281 -23.93 -4.87 -6.08
C ARG A 281 -23.39 -3.67 -5.31
N ALA A 282 -22.48 -2.90 -5.91
CA ALA A 282 -21.98 -1.68 -5.29
C ALA A 282 -23.12 -0.69 -5.01
N GLU A 283 -24.06 -0.50 -5.94
CA GLU A 283 -25.24 0.35 -5.72
C GLU A 283 -26.07 -0.10 -4.50
N VAL A 284 -26.29 -1.41 -4.34
CA VAL A 284 -27.01 -1.98 -3.18
C VAL A 284 -26.25 -1.77 -1.87
N GLU A 285 -24.94 -2.04 -1.84
CA GLU A 285 -24.14 -1.89 -0.62
C GLU A 285 -23.94 -0.42 -0.23
N ILE A 286 -23.83 0.49 -1.20
CA ILE A 286 -23.79 1.94 -0.94
C ILE A 286 -25.06 2.40 -0.24
N ALA A 287 -26.23 1.90 -0.65
CA ALA A 287 -27.49 2.23 0.02
C ALA A 287 -27.52 1.73 1.47
N ARG A 288 -27.00 0.53 1.74
CA ARG A 288 -26.88 -0.03 3.10
C ARG A 288 -25.94 0.80 3.97
N ILE A 289 -24.75 1.12 3.46
CA ILE A 289 -23.76 1.95 4.16
C ILE A 289 -24.37 3.30 4.55
N ARG A 290 -25.07 3.95 3.61
CA ARG A 290 -25.71 5.26 3.87
C ARG A 290 -26.79 5.18 4.93
N THR A 291 -27.58 4.11 4.95
CA THR A 291 -28.58 3.90 6.02
C THR A 291 -27.91 3.78 7.39
N GLN A 292 -26.78 3.05 7.49
CA GLN A 292 -26.01 2.96 8.74
C GLN A 292 -25.40 4.33 9.14
N GLN A 293 -24.86 5.09 8.18
CA GLN A 293 -24.32 6.43 8.46
C GLN A 293 -25.42 7.40 8.92
N ALA A 294 -26.61 7.34 8.30
CA ALA A 294 -27.74 8.17 8.67
C ALA A 294 -28.28 7.87 10.07
N SER A 295 -28.08 6.64 10.59
CA SER A 295 -28.40 6.28 11.97
C SER A 295 -27.28 6.60 12.98
N GLY A 296 -26.21 7.28 12.54
CA GLY A 296 -25.06 7.65 13.38
C GLY A 296 -24.12 6.48 13.69
N GLN A 297 -24.27 5.36 13.00
CA GLN A 297 -23.44 4.17 13.20
C GLN A 297 -22.23 4.18 12.27
N ALA A 298 -21.10 3.68 12.78
CA ALA A 298 -19.95 3.40 11.93
C ALA A 298 -20.28 2.18 11.05
N PRO A 299 -20.23 2.28 9.70
CA PRO A 299 -20.69 1.22 8.82
C PRO A 299 -19.97 -0.12 9.06
N LEU A 300 -20.73 -1.22 9.10
CA LEU A 300 -20.23 -2.60 9.23
C LEU A 300 -20.71 -3.47 8.05
N PRO A 301 -19.80 -4.29 7.47
CA PRO A 301 -20.06 -5.16 6.30
C PRO A 301 -20.83 -6.45 6.60
#